data_AF-I3WFR1-F1
#
_entry.id   AF-I3WFR1-F1
#
_cell.length_a   1.000
_cell.length_b   1.000
_cell.length_c   1.000
_cell.angle_alpha   90.00
_cell.angle_beta   90.00
_cell.angle_gamma   90.00
#
_symmetry.space_group_name_H-M   'P 1'
#
loop_
_entity.id
_entity.type
_entity.pdbx_description
1 polymer ?
#
loop_
_entity_poly.entity_id
_entity_poly.type
_entity_poly.pdbx_seq_one_letter_code
_entity_poly.pdbx_strand_id
1 'polypeptide(L)'
;MELVLVLSLEGLNYYGYIPETFQAKPGQTESFELTEGDEDLLDKDFIGPIDRLCNSLIDPGDVDYLNAEQCKLMLGWLEWRLTEPINPRLETIYRKLVEFANKAIELGTGIVFDL
;
A
#
# COMPACT_ATOMS: atom_id res chain seq x y z
N MET A 1 -4.79 4.63 10.42
CA MET A 1 -4.08 3.61 9.65
C MET A 1 -5.01 2.89 8.70
N GLU A 2 -4.75 3.06 7.43
CA GLU A 2 -5.42 2.34 6.37
C GLU A 2 -4.52 2.20 5.14
N LEU A 3 -4.82 1.18 4.35
CA LEU A 3 -4.26 1.04 3.01
C LEU A 3 -5.33 1.51 2.04
N VAL A 4 -5.00 2.44 1.13
CA VAL A 4 -5.98 2.99 0.19
C VAL A 4 -5.53 2.75 -1.24
N LEU A 5 -6.24 1.87 -1.95
CA LEU A 5 -6.13 1.73 -3.39
C LEU A 5 -6.77 2.95 -4.07
N VAL A 6 -6.01 3.62 -4.94
CA VAL A 6 -6.55 4.65 -5.83
C VAL A 6 -7.11 4.00 -7.08
N LEU A 7 -8.41 4.11 -7.33
CA LEU A 7 -9.08 3.57 -8.51
C LEU A 7 -9.04 4.55 -9.70
N SER A 8 -8.98 5.86 -9.43
CA SER A 8 -8.80 6.90 -10.45
C SER A 8 -8.09 8.12 -9.86
N LEU A 9 -7.09 8.62 -10.58
CA LEU A 9 -6.34 9.84 -10.23
C LEU A 9 -7.03 11.13 -10.71
N GLU A 10 -8.14 11.02 -11.44
CA GLU A 10 -8.78 12.17 -12.09
C GLU A 10 -9.32 13.16 -11.05
N GLY A 11 -8.81 14.39 -11.09
CA GLY A 11 -9.29 15.49 -10.24
C GLY A 11 -8.94 15.33 -8.76
N LEU A 12 -8.01 14.45 -8.40
CA LEU A 12 -7.44 14.41 -7.05
C LEU A 12 -6.45 15.56 -6.85
N ASN A 13 -6.40 16.05 -5.62
CA ASN A 13 -5.34 16.94 -5.15
C ASN A 13 -4.12 16.10 -4.72
N TYR A 14 -2.97 16.74 -4.54
CA TYR A 14 -1.73 16.06 -4.20
C TYR A 14 -0.95 16.83 -3.12
N TYR A 15 -0.46 16.08 -2.14
CA TYR A 15 0.58 16.51 -1.23
C TYR A 15 1.92 15.98 -1.74
N GLY A 16 2.68 16.85 -2.43
CA GLY A 16 3.87 16.41 -3.16
C GLY A 16 3.50 15.43 -4.29
N TYR A 17 3.94 14.17 -4.18
CA TYR A 17 3.58 13.11 -5.12
C TYR A 17 2.44 12.21 -4.63
N ILE A 18 1.97 12.42 -3.39
CA ILE A 18 0.95 11.57 -2.75
C ILE A 18 -0.44 12.12 -3.09
N PRO A 19 -1.34 11.33 -3.69
CA PRO A 19 -2.70 11.74 -3.94
C PRO A 19 -3.49 11.88 -2.64
N GLU A 20 -4.19 13.00 -2.46
CA GLU A 20 -5.03 13.26 -1.29
C GLU A 20 -6.34 12.46 -1.38
N THR A 21 -6.36 11.27 -0.77
CA THR A 21 -7.49 10.33 -0.85
C THR A 21 -8.66 10.68 0.06
N PHE A 22 -8.46 11.48 1.11
CA PHE A 22 -9.53 11.89 2.03
C PHE A 22 -10.61 12.79 1.38
N GLN A 23 -10.32 13.38 0.21
CA GLN A 23 -11.27 14.17 -0.59
C GLN A 23 -11.80 13.40 -1.81
N ALA A 24 -11.43 12.13 -1.96
CA ALA A 24 -11.82 11.33 -3.10
C ALA A 24 -13.35 11.18 -3.18
N LYS A 25 -13.90 11.27 -4.39
CA LYS A 25 -15.32 11.05 -4.63
C LYS A 25 -15.65 9.56 -4.50
N PRO A 26 -16.93 9.20 -4.25
CA PRO A 26 -17.36 7.82 -4.25
C PRO A 26 -16.93 7.09 -5.54
N GLY A 27 -16.26 5.94 -5.38
CA GLY A 27 -15.74 5.14 -6.49
C GLY A 27 -14.36 5.52 -6.99
N GLN A 28 -13.68 6.50 -6.39
CA GLN A 28 -12.28 6.83 -6.72
C GLN A 28 -11.25 6.08 -5.88
N THR A 29 -11.66 5.49 -4.76
CA THR A 29 -10.77 4.75 -3.85
C THR A 29 -11.45 3.49 -3.31
N GLU A 30 -10.63 2.53 -2.90
CA GLU A 30 -11.02 1.37 -2.08
C GLU A 30 -10.07 1.32 -0.89
N SER A 31 -10.59 1.21 0.34
CA SER A 31 -9.77 1.17 1.55
C SER A 31 -9.77 -0.19 2.23
N PHE A 32 -8.71 -0.46 2.97
CA PHE A 32 -8.59 -1.57 3.89
C PHE A 32 -8.09 -1.04 5.23
N GLU A 33 -8.94 -1.15 6.25
CA GLU A 33 -8.63 -0.68 7.60
C GLU A 33 -7.57 -1.57 8.26
N LEU A 34 -6.56 -0.93 8.83
CA LEU A 34 -5.58 -1.56 9.69
C LEU A 34 -6.01 -1.39 11.15
N THR A 35 -5.69 -2.39 11.96
CA THR A 35 -6.03 -2.43 13.40
C THR A 35 -4.82 -2.08 14.26
N GLU A 36 -5.08 -1.76 15.53
CA GLU A 36 -4.04 -1.56 16.54
C GLU A 36 -3.10 -2.78 16.60
N GLY A 37 -1.80 -2.54 16.42
CA GLY A 37 -0.75 -3.56 16.36
C GLY A 37 -0.37 -4.05 14.96
N ASP A 38 -1.09 -3.67 13.90
CA ASP A 38 -0.65 -3.97 12.52
C ASP A 38 0.59 -3.16 12.14
N GLU A 39 0.69 -1.92 12.62
CA GLU A 39 1.86 -1.03 12.48
C GLU A 39 3.15 -1.74 12.90
N ASP A 40 3.19 -2.24 14.13
CA ASP A 40 4.31 -2.99 14.70
C ASP A 40 4.70 -4.23 13.90
N LEU A 41 3.73 -4.86 13.22
CA LEU A 41 3.98 -6.03 12.39
C LEU A 41 4.55 -5.61 11.03
N LEU A 42 4.02 -4.53 10.44
CA LEU A 42 4.48 -3.98 9.18
C LEU A 42 5.90 -3.39 9.31
N ASP A 43 6.19 -2.67 10.38
CA ASP A 43 7.52 -2.13 10.66
C ASP A 43 8.59 -3.23 10.69
N LYS A 44 8.29 -4.35 11.35
CA LYS A 44 9.24 -5.47 11.52
C LYS A 44 9.50 -6.29 10.26
N ASP A 45 8.52 -6.42 9.37
CA ASP A 45 8.59 -7.38 8.25
C ASP A 45 8.49 -6.73 6.86
N PHE A 46 7.74 -5.63 6.74
CA PHE A 46 7.34 -5.04 5.47
C PHE A 46 8.11 -3.76 5.12
N ILE A 47 8.14 -2.79 6.02
CA ILE A 47 8.54 -1.40 5.71
C ILE A 47 9.97 -1.34 5.16
N GLY A 48 10.96 -1.79 5.94
CA GLY A 48 12.37 -1.72 5.52
C GLY A 48 12.67 -2.41 4.17
N PRO A 49 12.19 -3.64 3.92
CA PRO A 49 12.34 -4.29 2.63
C PRO A 49 11.68 -3.54 1.47
N ILE A 50 10.45 -3.05 1.65
CA ILE A 50 9.70 -2.37 0.59
C ILE A 50 10.25 -0.99 0.30
N ASP A 51 10.67 -0.23 1.29
CA ASP A 51 11.33 1.06 1.10
C ASP A 51 12.61 0.94 0.30
N ARG A 52 13.43 -0.06 0.61
CA ARG A 52 14.65 -0.32 -0.16
C ARG A 52 14.34 -0.71 -1.60
N LEU A 53 13.29 -1.50 -1.81
CA LEU A 53 12.92 -2.03 -3.11
C LEU A 53 12.28 -0.95 -3.99
N CYS A 54 11.41 -0.13 -3.42
CA CYS A 54 10.62 0.87 -4.13
C CYS A 54 11.25 2.27 -4.10
N ASN A 55 12.33 2.46 -3.33
CA ASN A 55 12.89 3.76 -3.00
C ASN A 55 11.80 4.72 -2.47
N SER A 56 11.01 4.21 -1.51
CA SER A 56 9.94 4.92 -0.79
C SER A 56 10.40 5.29 0.62
N LEU A 57 9.52 5.97 1.35
CA LEU A 57 9.71 6.42 2.73
C LEU A 57 8.46 6.08 3.56
N ILE A 58 7.95 4.85 3.42
CA ILE A 58 6.83 4.38 4.23
C ILE A 58 7.33 4.33 5.68
N ASP A 59 6.66 5.01 6.60
CA ASP A 59 7.07 5.03 8.01
C ASP A 59 5.81 5.11 8.89
N PRO A 60 5.79 4.49 10.08
CA PRO A 60 4.69 4.66 11.02
C PRO A 60 4.45 6.13 11.41
N GLY A 61 3.20 6.56 11.41
CA GLY A 61 2.80 7.93 11.69
C GLY A 61 2.97 8.90 10.52
N ASP A 62 3.35 8.43 9.33
CA ASP A 62 3.42 9.20 8.09
C ASP A 62 2.57 8.59 6.97
N VAL A 63 2.36 9.36 5.91
CA VAL A 63 1.65 8.92 4.71
C VAL A 63 2.62 8.84 3.53
N ASP A 64 2.59 7.73 2.80
CA ASP A 64 3.36 7.58 1.58
C ASP A 64 2.56 6.89 0.47
N TYR A 65 3.04 6.95 -0.77
CA TYR A 65 2.37 6.45 -1.96
C TYR A 65 3.31 5.63 -2.84
N LEU A 66 2.91 4.39 -3.11
CA LEU A 66 3.53 3.56 -4.14
C LEU A 66 2.71 3.65 -5.42
N ASN A 67 3.33 4.15 -6.49
CA ASN A 67 2.74 4.18 -7.83
C ASN A 67 2.75 2.79 -8.49
N ALA A 68 2.15 2.67 -9.68
CA ALA A 68 2.01 1.41 -10.40
C ALA A 68 3.33 0.65 -10.63
N GLU A 69 4.45 1.34 -10.89
CA GLU A 69 5.74 0.66 -11.07
C GLU A 69 6.28 0.13 -9.74
N GLN A 70 6.14 0.90 -8.65
CA GLN A 70 6.50 0.45 -7.31
C GLN A 70 5.58 -0.68 -6.84
N CYS A 71 4.28 -0.64 -7.18
CA CYS A 71 3.36 -1.75 -6.93
C CYS A 71 3.80 -3.05 -7.62
N LYS A 72 4.40 -3.01 -8.82
CA LYS A 72 4.95 -4.22 -9.47
C LYS A 72 6.11 -4.82 -8.68
N LEU A 73 7.00 -3.96 -8.18
CA LEU A 73 8.13 -4.40 -7.37
C LEU A 73 7.65 -5.01 -6.05
N MET A 74 6.77 -4.29 -5.35
CA MET A 74 6.14 -4.77 -4.11
C MET A 74 5.37 -6.07 -4.34
N LEU A 75 4.63 -6.21 -5.44
CA LEU A 75 3.89 -7.43 -5.77
C LEU A 75 4.84 -8.64 -5.87
N GLY A 76 5.96 -8.51 -6.58
CA GLY A 76 6.94 -9.59 -6.67
C GLY A 76 7.53 -9.96 -5.31
N TRP A 77 7.75 -8.99 -4.43
CA TRP A 77 8.18 -9.25 -3.05
C TRP A 77 7.09 -9.95 -2.23
N LEU A 78 5.84 -9.51 -2.32
CA LEU A 78 4.70 -10.09 -1.61
C LEU A 78 4.45 -11.54 -2.03
N GLU A 79 4.51 -11.83 -3.33
CA GLU A 79 4.34 -13.18 -3.86
C GLU A 79 5.38 -14.15 -3.31
N TRP A 80 6.64 -13.73 -3.23
CA TRP A 80 7.69 -14.51 -2.58
C TRP A 80 7.47 -14.59 -1.06
N ARG A 81 7.17 -13.47 -0.40
CA ARG A 81 7.07 -13.41 1.07
C ARG A 81 5.95 -14.30 1.61
N LEU A 82 4.87 -14.45 0.84
CA LEU A 82 3.73 -15.33 1.13
C LEU A 82 4.06 -16.83 1.01
N THR A 83 5.21 -17.22 0.46
CA THR A 83 5.66 -18.63 0.46
C THR A 83 6.43 -19.01 1.72
N GLU A 84 6.83 -18.01 2.53
CA GLU A 84 7.62 -18.19 3.74
C GLU A 84 6.72 -18.19 4.99
N PRO A 85 7.17 -18.76 6.12
CA PRO A 85 6.47 -18.63 7.39
C PRO A 85 6.21 -17.15 7.74
N ILE A 86 4.95 -16.82 8.06
CA ILE A 86 4.53 -15.46 8.34
C ILE A 86 3.47 -15.43 9.45
N ASN A 87 3.35 -14.29 10.12
CA ASN A 87 2.25 -14.04 11.04
C ASN A 87 0.89 -14.10 10.28
N PRO A 88 -0.14 -14.80 10.78
CA PRO A 88 -1.45 -14.89 10.11
C PRO A 88 -2.12 -13.54 9.82
N ARG A 89 -1.88 -12.54 10.67
CA ARG A 89 -2.38 -11.17 10.46
C ARG A 89 -1.66 -10.51 9.28
N LEU A 90 -0.34 -10.62 9.21
CA LEU A 90 0.44 -10.16 8.06
C LEU A 90 0.04 -10.87 6.78
N GLU A 91 -0.23 -12.18 6.82
CA GLU A 91 -0.74 -12.91 5.66
C GLU A 91 -2.03 -12.29 5.12
N THR A 92 -2.95 -11.92 6.01
CA THR A 92 -4.21 -11.26 5.64
C THR A 92 -3.95 -9.91 4.96
N ILE A 93 -3.09 -9.08 5.56
CA ILE A 93 -2.73 -7.77 5.00
C ILE A 93 -2.03 -7.93 3.65
N TYR A 94 -1.10 -8.87 3.52
CA TYR A 94 -0.33 -9.10 2.30
C TYR A 94 -1.20 -9.61 1.17
N ARG A 95 -2.18 -10.49 1.43
CA ARG A 95 -3.16 -10.89 0.43
C ARG A 95 -3.99 -9.71 -0.06
N LYS A 96 -4.34 -8.77 0.82
CA LYS A 96 -5.03 -7.54 0.41
C LYS A 96 -4.13 -6.60 -0.40
N LEU A 97 -2.86 -6.45 -0.01
CA LEU A 97 -1.88 -5.70 -0.78
C LEU A 97 -1.63 -6.32 -2.16
N VAL A 98 -1.64 -7.65 -2.30
CA VAL A 98 -1.57 -8.33 -3.59
C VAL A 98 -2.79 -7.97 -4.46
N GLU A 99 -4.00 -8.02 -3.89
CA GLU A 99 -5.21 -7.60 -4.61
C GLU A 99 -5.12 -6.13 -5.07
N PHE A 100 -4.74 -5.24 -4.16
CA PHE A 100 -4.59 -3.81 -4.44
C PHE A 100 -3.49 -3.53 -5.45
N ALA A 101 -2.34 -4.19 -5.35
CA ALA A 101 -1.22 -4.00 -6.27
C ALA A 101 -1.62 -4.42 -7.68
N ASN A 102 -2.28 -5.57 -7.85
CA ASN A 102 -2.76 -6.01 -9.16
C ASN A 102 -3.73 -4.98 -9.78
N LYS A 103 -4.72 -4.50 -9.02
CA LYS A 103 -5.66 -3.46 -9.48
C LYS A 103 -4.94 -2.15 -9.82
N ALA A 104 -4.03 -1.69 -8.95
CA ALA A 104 -3.27 -0.46 -9.16
C ALA A 104 -2.41 -0.52 -10.43
N ILE A 105 -1.79 -1.68 -10.69
CA ILE A 105 -1.00 -1.92 -11.90
C ILE A 105 -1.88 -1.87 -13.14
N GLU A 106 -3.04 -2.54 -13.12
CA GLU A 106 -4.00 -2.55 -14.23
C GLU A 106 -4.52 -1.14 -14.55
N LEU A 107 -4.82 -0.36 -13.52
CA LEU A 107 -5.38 0.99 -13.64
C LEU A 107 -4.32 2.08 -13.86
N GLY A 108 -3.03 1.75 -13.73
CA GLY A 108 -1.94 2.73 -13.81
C GLY A 108 -1.97 3.75 -12.66
N THR A 109 -2.43 3.34 -11.48
CA THR A 109 -2.57 4.17 -10.29
C THR A 109 -1.55 3.77 -9.21
N GLY A 110 -2.00 3.48 -7.98
CA GLY A 110 -1.13 3.13 -6.86
C GLY A 110 -1.89 2.94 -5.54
N ILE A 111 -1.13 2.78 -4.46
CA ILE A 111 -1.64 2.54 -3.11
C ILE A 111 -1.04 3.61 -2.18
N VAL A 112 -1.91 4.28 -1.43
CA VAL A 112 -1.52 5.14 -0.31
C VAL A 112 -1.44 4.29 0.96
N PHE A 113 -0.35 4.46 1.69
CA PHE A 113 -0.08 3.86 3.00
C PHE A 113 -0.23 4.96 4.04
N ASP A 114 -1.31 4.92 4.82
CA ASP A 114 -1.50 5.73 6.03
C ASP A 114 -1.22 4.78 7.20
N LEU A 115 -0.01 4.85 7.77
CA LEU A 115 0.47 3.97 8.84
C LEU A 115 0.68 4.74 10.14
#